data_AF-A0A484YML2-F1
#
_entry.id   AF-A0A484YML2-F1
#
_cell.length_a   1.000
_cell.length_b   1.000
_cell.length_c   1.000
_cell.angle_alpha   90.00
_cell.angle_beta   90.00
_cell.angle_gamma   90.00
#
_symmetry.space_group_name_H-M   'P 1'
#
loop_
_entity.id
_entity.type
_entity.pdbx_description
1 polymer ?
#
loop_
_entity_poly.entity_id
_entity_poly.type
_entity_poly.pdbx_seq_one_letter_code
_entity_poly.pdbx_strand_id
1 'polypeptide(L)'
;MNWTKRYPREDLPPLVALTANVLKDKQEYLNAGMDDVLSKPLSVPALTAMIKKFWDTQDDEESTVTTEENSKSEALLDIPMLEQYLELVGPKLITDGLAVFERMMPGYVSVLESNLTAQDKKGIVEEGHKIKGAAGSVGLRHLQQLGQQIQSPDLPAWEDNVGEWIEEMKEEWRHDVEVLKAWVAKATKK
;
A
#
# COMPACT_ATOMS: atom_id res chain seq x y z
N MET A 1 0.41 10.24 -34.34
CA MET A 1 0.09 8.87 -34.79
C MET A 1 -1.37 8.66 -34.42
N ASN A 2 -2.26 8.45 -35.39
CA ASN A 2 -3.72 8.45 -35.13
C ASN A 2 -4.18 7.01 -34.90
N TRP A 3 -4.43 6.64 -33.63
CA TRP A 3 -4.56 5.24 -33.20
C TRP A 3 -5.89 4.58 -33.60
N THR A 4 -6.87 5.39 -34.00
CA THR A 4 -8.20 4.97 -34.48
C THR A 4 -8.21 4.49 -35.94
N LYS A 5 -7.07 4.48 -36.65
CA LYS A 5 -7.00 4.06 -38.06
C LYS A 5 -6.96 2.53 -38.27
N ARG A 6 -6.76 1.73 -37.22
CA ARG A 6 -6.55 0.26 -37.33
C ARG A 6 -7.65 -0.61 -36.74
N TYR A 7 -8.49 -0.09 -35.86
CA TYR A 7 -9.63 -0.81 -35.27
C TYR A 7 -10.81 0.16 -35.10
N PRO A 8 -12.06 -0.27 -35.39
CA PRO A 8 -13.25 0.55 -35.17
C PRO A 8 -13.39 0.86 -33.66
N ARG A 9 -13.82 2.10 -33.33
CA ARG A 9 -13.93 2.57 -31.93
C ARG A 9 -14.88 1.74 -31.07
N GLU A 10 -15.81 1.03 -31.69
CA GLU A 10 -16.84 0.23 -31.03
C GLU A 10 -16.27 -1.05 -30.38
N ASP A 11 -15.06 -1.48 -30.77
CA ASP A 11 -14.42 -2.72 -30.27
C ASP A 11 -13.22 -2.46 -29.35
N LEU A 12 -12.91 -1.19 -29.03
CA LEU A 12 -11.74 -0.84 -28.22
C LEU A 12 -12.14 -0.48 -26.79
N PRO A 13 -11.51 -1.09 -25.76
CA PRO A 13 -11.66 -0.62 -24.39
C PRO A 13 -11.06 0.80 -24.24
N PRO A 14 -11.45 1.56 -23.21
CA PRO A 14 -10.96 2.92 -22.98
C PRO A 14 -9.42 3.01 -23.02
N LEU A 15 -8.90 3.94 -23.82
CA LEU A 15 -7.47 4.12 -24.10
C LEU A 15 -6.94 5.37 -23.40
N VAL A 16 -6.07 5.18 -22.40
CA VAL A 16 -5.54 6.27 -21.58
C VAL A 16 -4.01 6.36 -21.68
N ALA A 17 -3.49 7.57 -21.92
CA ALA A 17 -2.06 7.85 -21.94
C ALA A 17 -1.46 7.92 -20.52
N LEU A 18 -0.32 7.28 -20.28
CA LEU A 18 0.49 7.49 -19.06
C LEU A 18 1.78 8.23 -19.41
N THR A 19 1.90 9.49 -19.00
CA THR A 19 2.94 10.42 -19.48
C THR A 19 3.91 10.83 -18.37
N ALA A 20 5.21 10.88 -18.67
CA ALA A 20 6.22 11.33 -17.70
C ALA A 20 6.42 12.86 -17.65
N ASN A 21 5.76 13.59 -18.55
CA ASN A 21 5.98 15.01 -18.74
C ASN A 21 4.63 15.74 -18.82
N VAL A 22 4.25 16.41 -17.73
CA VAL A 22 2.99 17.16 -17.58
C VAL A 22 2.99 18.45 -18.40
N LEU A 23 4.12 18.80 -19.05
CA LEU A 23 4.26 20.02 -19.85
C LEU A 23 3.52 20.00 -21.19
N LYS A 24 2.88 18.87 -21.58
CA LYS A 24 2.03 18.82 -22.78
C LYS A 24 0.56 18.98 -22.40
N ASP A 25 -0.13 19.84 -23.13
CA ASP A 25 -1.56 20.12 -22.94
C ASP A 25 -2.38 18.83 -23.18
N LYS A 26 -3.27 18.50 -22.24
CA LYS A 26 -4.14 17.31 -22.25
C LYS A 26 -4.88 17.16 -23.58
N GLN A 27 -5.18 18.29 -24.24
CA GLN A 27 -5.86 18.32 -25.54
C GLN A 27 -5.11 17.61 -26.68
N GLU A 28 -3.78 17.57 -26.66
CA GLU A 28 -2.99 16.93 -27.73
C GLU A 28 -3.24 15.40 -27.76
N TYR A 29 -3.39 14.77 -26.59
CA TYR A 29 -3.64 13.33 -26.45
C TYR A 29 -5.09 12.97 -26.79
N LEU A 30 -6.05 13.80 -26.38
CA LEU A 30 -7.46 13.65 -26.76
C LEU A 30 -7.64 13.75 -28.28
N ASN A 31 -7.00 14.74 -28.91
CA ASN A 31 -7.01 14.90 -30.37
C ASN A 31 -6.30 13.76 -31.12
N ALA A 32 -5.37 13.05 -30.46
CA ALA A 32 -4.71 11.85 -31.01
C ALA A 32 -5.55 10.56 -30.87
N GLY A 33 -6.75 10.66 -30.29
CA GLY A 33 -7.71 9.57 -30.19
C GLY A 33 -7.67 8.80 -28.87
N MET A 34 -7.09 9.35 -27.81
CA MET A 34 -7.15 8.80 -26.44
C MET A 34 -8.36 9.33 -25.67
N ASP A 35 -8.83 8.56 -24.70
CA ASP A 35 -10.00 8.90 -23.87
C ASP A 35 -9.61 9.68 -22.60
N ASP A 36 -8.38 9.52 -22.10
CA ASP A 36 -7.83 10.36 -21.03
C ASP A 36 -6.30 10.33 -20.95
N VAL A 37 -5.73 11.13 -20.02
CA VAL A 37 -4.29 11.22 -19.75
C VAL A 37 -4.02 11.20 -18.24
N LEU A 38 -3.09 10.35 -17.82
CA LEU A 38 -2.49 10.30 -16.50
C LEU A 38 -1.02 10.73 -16.54
N SER A 39 -0.54 11.31 -15.45
CA SER A 39 0.86 11.68 -15.25
C SER A 39 1.61 10.61 -14.45
N LYS A 40 2.93 10.52 -14.66
CA LYS A 40 3.84 9.76 -13.80
C LYS A 40 4.40 10.65 -12.68
N PRO A 41 4.68 10.09 -11.49
CA PRO A 41 4.40 8.71 -11.11
C PRO A 41 2.90 8.44 -10.99
N LEU A 42 2.48 7.23 -11.39
CA LEU A 42 1.07 6.84 -11.42
C LEU A 42 0.52 6.83 -10.00
N SER A 43 -0.46 7.68 -9.73
CA SER A 43 -1.12 7.71 -8.42
C SER A 43 -2.33 6.79 -8.42
N VAL A 44 -2.45 5.97 -7.38
CA VAL A 44 -3.61 5.08 -7.15
C VAL A 44 -4.93 5.86 -7.15
N PRO A 45 -5.03 7.08 -6.57
CA PRO A 45 -6.26 7.87 -6.65
C PRO A 45 -6.63 8.28 -8.09
N ALA A 46 -5.66 8.69 -8.91
CA ALA A 46 -5.94 9.12 -10.28
C ALA A 46 -6.34 7.95 -11.19
N LEU A 47 -5.73 6.77 -10.98
CA LEU A 47 -6.13 5.54 -11.66
C LEU A 47 -7.56 5.12 -11.28
N THR A 48 -7.89 5.18 -9.98
CA THR A 48 -9.22 4.79 -9.47
C THR A 48 -10.32 5.70 -10.00
N ALA A 49 -10.10 7.01 -10.00
CA ALA A 49 -11.06 7.98 -10.54
C ALA A 49 -11.30 7.76 -12.05
N MET A 50 -10.25 7.40 -12.79
CA MET A 50 -10.33 7.10 -14.21
C MET A 50 -11.10 5.81 -14.50
N ILE A 51 -10.84 4.74 -13.74
CA ILE A 51 -11.57 3.46 -13.89
C ILE A 51 -13.06 3.68 -13.59
N LYS A 52 -13.40 4.40 -12.51
CA LYS A 52 -14.79 4.77 -12.17
C LYS A 52 -15.46 5.57 -13.30
N LYS A 53 -14.74 6.52 -13.89
CA LYS A 53 -15.25 7.36 -14.99
C LYS A 53 -15.66 6.56 -16.24
N PHE A 54 -15.01 5.43 -16.52
CA PHE A 54 -15.25 4.64 -17.73
C PHE A 54 -16.04 3.35 -17.50
N TRP A 55 -16.31 2.96 -16.25
CA TRP A 55 -16.88 1.65 -15.92
C TRP A 55 -18.03 1.71 -14.90
N ASP A 56 -18.77 2.81 -14.86
CA ASP A 56 -19.83 3.00 -13.88
C ASP A 56 -20.89 1.88 -13.98
N THR A 57 -20.89 1.02 -12.96
CA THR A 57 -22.00 0.15 -12.60
C THR A 57 -22.45 0.68 -11.25
N GLN A 58 -23.69 1.15 -11.19
CA GLN A 58 -24.33 1.58 -9.95
C GLN A 58 -24.10 0.54 -8.85
N ASP A 59 -23.68 1.01 -7.68
CA ASP A 59 -24.44 0.74 -6.46
C ASP A 59 -24.08 1.81 -5.41
N ASP A 60 -25.08 2.65 -5.16
CA ASP A 60 -25.35 3.15 -3.82
C ASP A 60 -25.55 1.93 -2.91
N GLU A 61 -24.91 1.89 -1.75
CA GLU A 61 -25.50 1.48 -0.47
C GLU A 61 -24.46 1.70 0.64
N GLU A 62 -24.62 2.85 1.28
CA GLU A 62 -24.16 3.11 2.63
C GLU A 62 -24.83 2.09 3.57
N SER A 63 -24.09 1.06 3.98
CA SER A 63 -24.49 0.20 5.09
C SER A 63 -23.53 0.39 6.25
N THR A 64 -23.98 1.22 7.17
CA THR A 64 -23.51 1.31 8.55
C THR A 64 -23.74 -0.03 9.27
N VAL A 65 -22.78 -0.44 10.11
CA VAL A 65 -22.88 -1.22 11.38
C VAL A 65 -21.67 -2.17 11.54
N THR A 66 -20.63 -1.75 12.26
CA THR A 66 -20.20 -2.32 13.56
C THR A 66 -19.06 -1.48 14.14
N THR A 67 -19.35 -0.88 15.30
CA THR A 67 -18.59 0.17 15.99
C THR A 67 -17.48 -0.40 16.88
N GLU A 68 -16.35 0.31 16.95
CA GLU A 68 -15.15 0.13 17.81
C GLU A 68 -14.07 -0.90 17.39
N GLU A 69 -14.39 -2.15 17.02
CA GLU A 69 -13.36 -3.12 16.60
C GLU A 69 -12.83 -2.87 15.17
N ASN A 70 -13.71 -2.39 14.28
CA ASN A 70 -13.33 -2.08 12.90
C ASN A 70 -12.35 -0.92 12.85
N SER A 71 -12.54 0.09 13.70
CA SER A 71 -11.69 1.29 13.78
C SER A 71 -10.26 0.98 14.24
N LYS A 72 -10.07 0.00 15.14
CA LYS A 72 -8.73 -0.47 15.54
C LYS A 72 -8.05 -1.27 14.43
N SER A 73 -8.81 -2.13 13.75
CA SER A 73 -8.28 -2.90 12.62
C SER A 73 -7.90 -2.00 11.43
N GLU A 74 -8.67 -0.95 11.16
CA GLU A 74 -8.37 0.07 10.13
C GLU A 74 -7.10 0.90 10.43
N ALA A 75 -6.72 1.03 11.70
CA ALA A 75 -5.49 1.69 12.09
C ALA A 75 -4.26 0.79 11.88
N LEU A 76 -4.40 -0.51 12.20
CA LEU A 76 -3.29 -1.47 12.15
C LEU A 76 -3.08 -2.08 10.75
N LEU A 77 -4.15 -2.22 9.97
CA LEU A 77 -4.17 -2.94 8.70
C LEU A 77 -4.56 -2.03 7.53
N ASP A 78 -4.04 -2.33 6.34
CA ASP A 78 -4.54 -1.77 5.08
C ASP A 78 -5.73 -2.59 4.58
N ILE A 79 -6.90 -2.35 5.19
CA ILE A 79 -8.14 -3.08 4.86
C ILE A 79 -8.46 -3.03 3.36
N PRO A 80 -8.44 -1.87 2.68
CA PRO A 80 -8.73 -1.81 1.24
C PRO A 80 -7.79 -2.69 0.40
N MET A 81 -6.48 -2.66 0.70
CA MET A 81 -5.50 -3.51 0.01
C MET A 81 -5.79 -5.01 0.26
N LEU A 82 -6.07 -5.37 1.51
CA LEU A 82 -6.30 -6.75 1.91
C LEU A 82 -7.57 -7.33 1.30
N GLU A 83 -8.67 -6.56 1.25
CA GLU A 83 -9.92 -6.93 0.58
C GLU A 83 -9.66 -7.19 -0.91
N GLN A 84 -8.94 -6.29 -1.57
CA GLN A 84 -8.59 -6.44 -2.97
C GLN A 84 -7.71 -7.69 -3.22
N TYR A 85 -6.79 -8.01 -2.31
CA TYR A 85 -5.96 -9.22 -2.40
C TYR A 85 -6.79 -10.49 -2.22
N LEU A 86 -7.74 -10.48 -1.29
CA LEU A 86 -8.67 -11.58 -1.08
C LEU A 86 -9.53 -11.84 -2.33
N GLU A 87 -10.08 -10.79 -2.95
CA GLU A 87 -10.90 -10.93 -4.15
C GLU A 87 -10.12 -11.45 -5.35
N LEU A 88 -8.89 -10.96 -5.56
CA LEU A 88 -8.11 -11.28 -6.77
C LEU A 88 -7.39 -12.63 -6.71
N VAL A 89 -6.83 -12.99 -5.54
CA VAL A 89 -5.90 -14.13 -5.41
C VAL A 89 -6.32 -15.09 -4.28
N GLY A 90 -7.23 -14.66 -3.41
CA GLY A 90 -7.68 -15.43 -2.26
C GLY A 90 -6.75 -15.33 -1.04
N PRO A 91 -7.15 -15.93 0.09
CA PRO A 91 -6.48 -15.78 1.38
C PRO A 91 -5.09 -16.39 1.44
N LYS A 92 -4.78 -17.32 0.54
CA LYS A 92 -3.50 -18.06 0.54
C LYS A 92 -2.31 -17.13 0.36
N LEU A 93 -2.40 -16.14 -0.54
CA LEU A 93 -1.30 -15.19 -0.77
C LEU A 93 -0.97 -14.39 0.48
N ILE A 94 -1.99 -13.88 1.17
CA ILE A 94 -1.85 -13.11 2.41
C ILE A 94 -1.24 -14.00 3.50
N THR A 95 -1.73 -15.22 3.63
CA THR A 95 -1.26 -16.17 4.67
C THR A 95 0.19 -16.59 4.43
N ASP A 96 0.56 -16.91 3.19
CA ASP A 96 1.93 -17.30 2.81
C ASP A 96 2.89 -16.11 2.98
N GLY A 97 2.48 -14.91 2.58
CA GLY A 97 3.25 -13.68 2.77
C GLY A 97 3.47 -13.36 4.25
N LEU A 98 2.42 -13.48 5.06
CA LEU A 98 2.48 -13.26 6.51
C LEU A 98 3.39 -14.28 7.21
N ALA A 99 3.36 -15.54 6.81
CA ALA A 99 4.25 -16.57 7.35
C ALA A 99 5.73 -16.28 7.04
N VAL A 100 6.02 -15.76 5.85
CA VAL A 100 7.39 -15.31 5.48
C VAL A 100 7.78 -14.08 6.31
N PHE A 101 6.88 -13.12 6.47
CA PHE A 101 7.09 -11.93 7.30
C PHE A 101 7.43 -12.29 8.74
N GLU A 102 6.63 -13.14 9.40
CA GLU A 102 6.84 -13.59 10.78
C GLU A 102 8.20 -14.25 10.99
N ARG A 103 8.69 -15.00 10.00
CA ARG A 103 10.00 -15.66 10.08
C ARG A 103 11.15 -14.65 9.97
N MET A 104 10.98 -13.59 9.20
CA MET A 104 12.02 -12.59 8.95
C MET A 104 12.07 -11.50 10.02
N MET A 105 10.91 -11.12 10.57
CA MET A 105 10.75 -9.97 11.46
C MET A 105 11.69 -9.99 12.69
N PRO A 106 11.90 -11.12 13.41
CA PRO A 106 12.85 -11.16 14.51
C PRO A 106 14.29 -10.80 14.09
N GLY A 107 14.69 -11.18 12.88
CA GLY A 107 16.00 -10.83 12.33
C GLY A 107 16.10 -9.33 12.03
N TYR A 108 15.06 -8.74 11.43
CA TYR A 108 15.02 -7.31 11.15
C TYR A 108 15.09 -6.47 12.43
N VAL A 109 14.31 -6.81 13.46
CA VAL A 109 14.34 -6.12 14.76
C VAL A 109 15.71 -6.23 15.42
N SER A 110 16.33 -7.42 15.39
CA SER A 110 17.66 -7.61 15.95
C SER A 110 18.74 -6.75 15.26
N VAL A 111 18.65 -6.60 13.93
CA VAL A 111 19.55 -5.71 13.16
C VAL A 111 19.30 -4.25 13.51
N LEU A 112 18.04 -3.82 13.64
CA LEU A 112 17.70 -2.46 14.10
C LEU A 112 18.29 -2.15 15.49
N GLU A 113 18.10 -3.04 16.47
CA GLU A 113 18.64 -2.86 17.83
C GLU A 113 20.18 -2.78 17.82
N SER A 114 20.84 -3.62 17.01
CA SER A 114 22.28 -3.60 16.83
C SER A 114 22.76 -2.27 16.23
N ASN A 115 22.10 -1.79 15.17
CA ASN A 115 22.44 -0.53 14.52
C ASN A 115 22.18 0.66 15.44
N LEU A 116 21.12 0.63 16.24
CA LEU A 116 20.82 1.63 17.26
C LEU A 116 21.92 1.70 18.32
N THR A 117 22.35 0.54 18.84
CA THR A 117 23.45 0.44 19.82
C THR A 117 24.77 0.96 19.24
N ALA A 118 25.03 0.69 17.96
CA ALA A 118 26.22 1.17 17.25
C ALA A 118 26.12 2.64 16.77
N GLN A 119 24.98 3.30 16.97
CA GLN A 119 24.65 4.61 16.42
C GLN A 119 24.82 4.70 14.89
N ASP A 120 24.64 3.57 14.18
CA ASP A 120 24.73 3.50 12.73
C ASP A 120 23.42 3.98 12.08
N LYS A 121 23.32 5.31 11.92
CA LYS A 121 22.16 5.96 11.30
C LYS A 121 21.85 5.40 9.92
N LYS A 122 22.87 5.09 9.12
CA LYS A 122 22.69 4.56 7.77
C LYS A 122 22.09 3.15 7.82
N GLY A 123 22.65 2.29 8.68
CA GLY A 123 22.13 0.95 8.92
C GLY A 123 20.68 0.96 9.41
N ILE A 124 20.31 1.88 10.32
CA ILE A 124 18.93 2.04 10.80
C ILE A 124 17.99 2.37 9.64
N VAL A 125 18.37 3.33 8.79
CA VAL A 125 17.54 3.77 7.65
C VAL A 125 17.35 2.65 6.63
N GLU A 126 18.42 1.93 6.29
CA GLU A 126 18.37 0.81 5.36
C GLU A 126 17.50 -0.34 5.90
N GLU A 127 17.59 -0.62 7.20
CA GLU A 127 16.78 -1.67 7.82
C GLU A 127 15.30 -1.26 7.93
N GLY A 128 15.01 -0.01 8.32
CA GLY A 128 13.66 0.55 8.32
C GLY A 128 13.00 0.50 6.92
N HIS A 129 13.77 0.74 5.86
CA HIS A 129 13.29 0.61 4.48
C HIS A 129 12.84 -0.82 4.13
N LYS A 130 13.63 -1.82 4.53
CA LYS A 130 13.30 -3.24 4.31
C LYS A 130 12.03 -3.62 5.05
N ILE A 131 11.92 -3.24 6.33
CA ILE A 131 10.75 -3.55 7.15
C ILE A 131 9.51 -2.87 6.60
N LYS A 132 9.60 -1.59 6.22
CA LYS A 132 8.49 -0.86 5.57
C LYS A 132 7.99 -1.61 4.33
N GLY A 133 8.90 -2.03 3.47
CA GLY A 133 8.55 -2.77 2.25
C GLY A 133 7.88 -4.11 2.57
N ALA A 134 8.46 -4.87 3.50
CA ALA A 134 7.93 -6.16 3.92
C ALA A 134 6.54 -6.04 4.55
N ALA A 135 6.37 -5.15 5.55
CA ALA A 135 5.10 -4.91 6.23
C ALA A 135 4.02 -4.39 5.27
N GLY A 136 4.36 -3.43 4.41
CA GLY A 136 3.44 -2.90 3.40
C GLY A 136 3.00 -3.95 2.39
N SER A 137 3.85 -4.92 2.04
CA SER A 137 3.49 -5.99 1.09
C SER A 137 2.46 -7.00 1.62
N VAL A 138 2.33 -7.09 2.95
CA VAL A 138 1.38 -8.00 3.63
C VAL A 138 0.21 -7.25 4.27
N GLY A 139 0.12 -5.93 4.09
CA GLY A 139 -0.99 -5.10 4.59
C GLY A 139 -0.89 -4.72 6.08
N LEU A 140 0.29 -4.84 6.70
CA LEU A 140 0.52 -4.39 8.08
C LEU A 140 0.85 -2.89 8.09
N ARG A 141 -0.20 -2.07 8.11
CA ARG A 141 -0.13 -0.62 7.98
C ARG A 141 0.64 0.05 9.11
N HIS A 142 0.40 -0.37 10.35
CA HIS A 142 1.07 0.22 11.51
C HIS A 142 2.59 0.00 11.46
N LEU A 143 3.06 -1.24 11.27
CA LEU A 143 4.49 -1.53 11.08
C LEU A 143 5.09 -0.84 9.85
N GLN A 144 4.32 -0.68 8.77
CA GLN A 144 4.76 0.09 7.60
C GLN A 144 5.00 1.57 7.93
N GLN A 145 4.15 2.16 8.79
CA GLN A 145 4.30 3.54 9.26
C GLN A 145 5.52 3.69 10.17
N LEU A 146 5.73 2.78 11.12
CA LEU A 146 6.94 2.78 11.96
C LEU A 146 8.19 2.64 11.10
N GLY A 147 8.20 1.70 10.13
CA GLY A 147 9.29 1.57 9.17
C GLY A 147 9.54 2.86 8.37
N GLN A 148 8.48 3.59 7.99
CA GLN A 148 8.58 4.89 7.33
C GLN A 148 9.23 5.95 8.21
N GLN A 149 8.88 6.02 9.50
CA GLN A 149 9.46 6.97 10.44
C GLN A 149 10.93 6.66 10.70
N ILE A 150 11.25 5.38 10.94
CA ILE A 150 12.62 4.90 11.14
C ILE A 150 13.52 5.21 9.94
N GLN A 151 13.03 5.06 8.70
CA GLN A 151 13.84 5.35 7.50
C GLN A 151 13.95 6.84 7.12
N SER A 152 13.33 7.75 7.87
CA SER A 152 13.25 9.18 7.52
C SER A 152 14.07 10.05 8.47
N PRO A 153 15.42 10.05 8.33
CA PRO A 153 16.33 10.76 9.23
C PRO A 153 16.20 12.29 9.16
N ASP A 154 15.47 12.80 8.18
CA ASP A 154 15.12 14.21 7.98
C ASP A 154 13.95 14.68 8.85
N LEU A 155 13.25 13.78 9.55
CA LEU A 155 12.17 14.15 10.46
C LEU A 155 12.70 14.98 11.65
N PRO A 156 11.94 16.00 12.10
CA PRO A 156 12.27 16.72 13.32
C PRO A 156 12.39 15.78 14.52
N ALA A 157 13.43 15.96 15.33
CA ALA A 157 13.72 15.13 16.51
C ALA A 157 13.82 13.61 16.20
N TRP A 158 14.17 13.23 14.97
CA TRP A 158 14.33 11.82 14.59
C TRP A 158 15.32 11.09 15.50
N GLU A 159 16.45 11.72 15.84
CA GLU A 159 17.48 11.13 16.69
C GLU A 159 16.99 10.84 18.11
N ASP A 160 16.04 11.64 18.61
CA ASP A 160 15.44 11.48 19.93
C ASP A 160 14.33 10.41 19.91
N ASN A 161 13.60 10.30 18.80
CA ASN A 161 12.41 9.44 18.69
C ASN A 161 12.67 8.05 18.10
N VAL A 162 13.76 7.86 17.34
CA VAL A 162 14.01 6.61 16.60
C VAL A 162 14.11 5.39 17.51
N GLY A 163 14.64 5.56 18.72
CA GLY A 163 14.67 4.48 19.72
C GLY A 163 13.28 4.06 20.16
N GLU A 164 12.35 5.00 20.34
CA GLU A 164 10.97 4.72 20.73
C GLU A 164 10.24 3.96 19.63
N TRP A 165 10.38 4.37 18.37
CA TRP A 165 9.75 3.66 17.24
C TRP A 165 10.29 2.24 17.06
N ILE A 166 11.58 2.01 17.34
CA ILE A 166 12.18 0.67 17.28
C ILE A 166 11.62 -0.21 18.42
N GLU A 167 11.48 0.33 19.62
CA GLU A 167 10.91 -0.43 20.75
C GLU A 167 9.42 -0.73 20.52
N GLU A 168 8.63 0.26 20.07
CA GLU A 168 7.23 0.07 19.70
C GLU A 168 7.08 -1.02 18.63
N MET A 169 7.92 -0.98 17.58
CA MET A 169 7.93 -2.02 16.54
C MET A 169 8.21 -3.41 17.11
N LYS A 170 9.11 -3.53 18.08
CA LYS A 170 9.49 -4.79 18.72
C LYS A 170 8.40 -5.35 19.63
N GLU A 171 7.68 -4.49 20.34
CA GLU A 171 6.59 -4.89 21.23
C GLU A 171 5.32 -5.24 20.44
N GLU A 172 4.97 -4.47 19.42
CA GLU A 172 3.65 -4.53 18.78
C GLU A 172 3.58 -5.43 17.54
N TRP A 173 4.71 -5.77 16.87
CA TRP A 173 4.63 -6.52 15.59
C TRP A 173 3.89 -7.86 15.68
N ARG A 174 3.97 -8.54 16.83
CA ARG A 174 3.25 -9.80 17.06
C ARG A 174 1.75 -9.55 17.15
N HIS A 175 1.35 -8.45 17.80
CA HIS A 175 -0.05 -8.08 17.92
C HIS A 175 -0.65 -7.78 16.55
N ASP A 176 0.02 -6.94 15.75
CA ASP A 176 -0.43 -6.59 14.40
C ASP A 176 -0.63 -7.82 13.50
N VAL A 177 0.31 -8.77 13.58
CA VAL A 177 0.23 -10.06 12.88
C VAL A 177 -0.99 -10.87 13.31
N GLU A 178 -1.27 -10.97 14.61
CA GLU A 178 -2.42 -11.71 15.11
C GLU A 178 -3.75 -11.03 14.72
N VAL A 179 -3.78 -9.69 14.72
CA VAL A 179 -4.93 -8.92 14.21
C VAL A 179 -5.18 -9.23 12.74
N LEU A 180 -4.13 -9.28 11.90
CA LEU A 180 -4.25 -9.65 10.49
C LEU A 180 -4.75 -11.09 10.32
N LYS A 181 -4.23 -12.07 11.07
CA LYS A 181 -4.72 -13.46 11.04
C LYS A 181 -6.20 -13.55 11.39
N ALA A 182 -6.62 -12.87 12.45
CA ALA A 182 -8.01 -12.84 12.87
C ALA A 182 -8.91 -12.21 11.80
N TRP A 183 -8.45 -11.13 11.17
CA TRP A 183 -9.15 -10.48 10.08
C TRP A 183 -9.33 -11.41 8.87
N VAL A 184 -8.26 -12.06 8.40
CA VAL A 184 -8.34 -13.02 7.27
C VAL A 184 -9.29 -14.18 7.60
N ALA A 185 -9.24 -14.72 8.82
CA ALA A 185 -10.13 -15.80 9.26
C ALA A 185 -11.61 -15.38 9.33
N LYS A 186 -11.89 -14.10 9.59
CA LYS A 186 -13.25 -13.54 9.56
C LYS A 186 -13.71 -13.27 8.13
N ALA A 187 -12.85 -12.71 7.29
CA ALA A 187 -13.15 -12.37 5.91
C ALA A 187 -13.41 -13.60 5.03
N THR A 188 -12.73 -14.72 5.31
CA THR A 188 -12.91 -15.99 4.58
C THR A 188 -14.14 -16.80 5.00
N LYS A 189 -14.83 -16.41 6.07
CA LYS A 189 -16.07 -17.05 6.54
C LYS A 189 -17.34 -16.37 6.01
N LYS A 190 -17.21 -15.19 5.38
CA LYS A 190 -18.29 -14.52 4.64
C LYS A 190 -18.39 -15.13 3.25
#